data_AF-A0A4Y2FE06-F1
#
_entry.id   AF-A0A4Y2FE06-F1
#
_cell.length_a   1.000
_cell.length_b   1.000
_cell.length_c   1.000
_cell.angle_alpha   90.00
_cell.angle_beta   90.00
_cell.angle_gamma   90.00
#
_symmetry.space_group_name_H-M   'P 1'
#
loop_
_entity.id
_entity.type
_entity.pdbx_description
1 polymer ?
#
loop_
_entity_poly.entity_id
_entity_poly.type
_entity_poly.pdbx_seq_one_letter_code
_entity_poly.pdbx_strand_id
1 'polypeptide(L)'
;MCVIILQIVVANNRNQEPVTVDDLGVTGALAVLLKDAINPNLMQTIEGAPIFVHAGPFANIAHGNSSIIADKLALKLVGKNGYVVTEAGFGSDVGLEKFCDIKCRYSGLVPNAVVIVATIRALKLHGGGPNITSGASLPKEYTQEVS
;
A
#
# COMPACT_ATOMS: atom_id res chain seq x y z
N MET A 1 -5.35 -13.06 -10.67
CA MET A 1 -4.01 -13.59 -10.34
C MET A 1 -3.33 -14.14 -11.59
N CYS A 2 -3.77 -15.28 -12.16
CA CYS A 2 -3.13 -15.87 -13.37
C CYS A 2 -2.98 -14.88 -14.52
N VAL A 3 -4.04 -14.11 -14.82
CA VAL A 3 -4.05 -13.16 -15.96
C VAL A 3 -3.02 -12.02 -15.81
N ILE A 4 -2.62 -11.67 -14.59
CA ILE A 4 -1.65 -10.59 -14.38
C ILE A 4 -0.22 -11.14 -14.43
N ILE A 5 0.03 -12.30 -13.81
CA ILE A 5 1.37 -12.90 -13.75
C ILE A 5 1.87 -13.26 -15.15
N LEU A 6 0.97 -13.74 -16.03
CA LEU A 6 1.32 -14.12 -17.40
C LEU A 6 1.80 -12.93 -18.25
N GLN A 7 1.42 -11.70 -17.93
CA GLN A 7 1.78 -10.50 -18.70
C GLN A 7 3.09 -9.85 -18.26
N ILE A 8 3.76 -10.39 -17.24
CA ILE A 8 5.04 -9.85 -16.76
C ILE A 8 6.09 -10.11 -17.84
N VAL A 9 6.69 -9.03 -18.35
CA VAL A 9 7.83 -9.10 -19.27
C VAL A 9 9.10 -9.34 -18.47
N VAL A 10 9.85 -10.37 -18.84
CA VAL A 10 11.07 -10.80 -18.12
C VAL A 10 12.35 -10.61 -18.93
N ALA A 11 12.25 -10.55 -20.26
CA ALA A 11 13.38 -10.33 -21.16
C ALA A 11 12.90 -9.80 -22.52
N ASN A 12 13.85 -9.43 -23.38
CA ASN A 12 13.61 -9.26 -24.81
C ASN A 12 14.39 -10.33 -25.58
N ASN A 13 13.82 -10.85 -26.66
CA ASN A 13 14.51 -11.81 -27.54
C ASN A 13 15.53 -11.11 -28.46
N ARG A 14 16.22 -11.87 -29.31
CA ARG A 14 17.22 -11.31 -30.26
C ARG A 14 16.62 -10.35 -31.29
N ASN A 15 15.32 -10.44 -31.53
CA ASN A 15 14.56 -9.54 -32.40
C ASN A 15 13.99 -8.34 -31.64
N GLN A 16 14.35 -8.15 -30.36
CA GLN A 16 13.84 -7.10 -29.46
C GLN A 16 12.35 -7.19 -29.14
N GLU A 17 11.76 -8.38 -29.29
CA GLU A 17 10.37 -8.62 -28.90
C GLU A 17 10.31 -9.01 -27.41
N PRO A 18 9.32 -8.50 -26.65
CA PRO A 18 9.19 -8.81 -25.24
C PRO A 18 8.86 -10.29 -25.03
N VAL A 19 9.56 -10.93 -24.11
CA VAL A 19 9.31 -12.30 -23.65
C VAL A 19 8.60 -12.22 -22.30
N THR A 20 7.43 -12.83 -22.22
CA THR A 20 6.59 -12.85 -21.02
C THR A 20 6.81 -14.10 -20.18
N VAL A 21 6.25 -14.12 -18.98
CA VAL A 21 6.20 -15.31 -18.12
C VAL A 21 5.43 -16.47 -18.79
N ASP A 22 4.41 -16.16 -19.59
CA ASP A 22 3.61 -17.19 -20.27
C ASP A 22 4.39 -17.87 -21.40
N ASP A 23 5.20 -17.12 -22.12
CA ASP A 23 6.09 -17.66 -23.17
C ASP A 23 7.08 -18.69 -22.61
N LEU A 24 7.38 -18.61 -21.30
CA LEU A 24 8.24 -19.56 -20.59
C LEU A 24 7.47 -20.79 -20.06
N GLY A 25 6.14 -20.80 -20.13
CA GLY A 25 5.31 -21.91 -19.66
C GLY A 25 5.27 -22.10 -18.13
N VAL A 26 5.70 -21.10 -17.35
CA VAL A 26 5.81 -21.20 -15.87
C VAL A 26 4.66 -20.54 -15.11
N THR A 27 3.68 -19.96 -15.81
CA THR A 27 2.50 -19.29 -15.21
C THR A 27 1.77 -20.17 -14.19
N GLY A 28 1.54 -21.45 -14.53
CA GLY A 28 0.86 -22.39 -13.64
C GLY A 28 1.62 -22.67 -12.36
N ALA A 29 2.95 -22.85 -12.45
CA ALA A 29 3.81 -23.09 -11.30
C ALA A 29 3.82 -21.89 -10.34
N LEU A 30 3.92 -20.66 -10.87
CA LEU A 30 3.84 -19.44 -10.06
C LEU A 30 2.47 -19.27 -9.38
N ALA A 31 1.38 -19.59 -10.09
CA ALA A 31 0.05 -19.55 -9.52
C ALA A 31 -0.12 -20.54 -8.35
N VAL A 32 0.47 -21.74 -8.46
CA VAL A 32 0.46 -22.75 -7.38
C VAL A 32 1.24 -22.23 -6.16
N LEU A 33 2.41 -21.63 -6.36
CA LEU A 33 3.21 -21.05 -5.27
C LEU A 33 2.47 -19.94 -4.52
N LEU A 34 1.62 -19.18 -5.22
CA LEU A 34 0.86 -18.07 -4.65
C LEU A 34 -0.55 -18.47 -4.19
N LYS A 35 -0.93 -19.74 -4.35
CA LYS A 35 -2.29 -20.23 -4.09
C LYS A 35 -2.78 -19.90 -2.68
N ASP A 36 -1.94 -20.15 -1.68
CA ASP A 36 -2.31 -19.90 -0.29
C ASP A 36 -1.98 -18.46 0.13
N ALA A 37 -0.89 -17.91 -0.42
CA ALA A 37 -0.43 -16.55 -0.16
C ALA A 37 -1.39 -15.45 -0.65
N ILE A 38 -2.36 -15.78 -1.51
CA ILE A 38 -3.39 -14.84 -1.97
C ILE A 38 -4.45 -14.55 -0.88
N ASN A 39 -4.51 -15.37 0.16
CA ASN A 39 -5.51 -15.26 1.21
C ASN A 39 -5.07 -14.22 2.25
N PRO A 40 -5.91 -13.21 2.57
CA PRO A 40 -5.60 -12.24 3.61
C PRO A 40 -5.43 -12.87 4.99
N ASN A 41 -4.42 -12.41 5.76
CA ASN A 41 -4.22 -12.87 7.13
C ASN A 41 -5.09 -12.06 8.09
N LEU A 42 -5.95 -12.75 8.85
CA LEU A 42 -6.78 -12.12 9.89
C LEU A 42 -6.01 -12.03 11.21
N MET A 43 -5.97 -10.85 11.78
CA MET A 43 -5.37 -10.53 13.07
C MET A 43 -6.32 -9.64 13.89
N GLN A 44 -5.85 -9.13 15.03
CA GLN A 44 -6.60 -8.21 15.87
C GLN A 44 -5.69 -7.11 16.45
N THR A 45 -6.30 -5.97 16.77
CA THR A 45 -5.69 -4.91 17.59
C THR A 45 -5.58 -5.35 19.05
N ILE A 46 -4.89 -4.54 19.86
CA ILE A 46 -4.83 -4.72 21.32
C ILE A 46 -6.23 -4.65 21.96
N GLU A 47 -7.15 -3.90 21.36
CA GLU A 47 -8.54 -3.75 21.81
C GLU A 47 -9.49 -4.81 21.20
N GLY A 48 -8.96 -5.77 20.43
CA GLY A 48 -9.73 -6.87 19.85
C GLY A 48 -10.45 -6.54 18.53
N ALA A 49 -10.29 -5.33 17.99
CA ALA A 49 -10.82 -5.00 16.66
C ALA A 49 -10.10 -5.81 15.56
N PRO A 50 -10.83 -6.39 14.58
CA PRO A 50 -10.24 -7.24 13.55
C PRO A 50 -9.40 -6.45 12.53
N ILE A 51 -8.30 -7.02 12.06
CA ILE A 51 -7.41 -6.43 11.05
C ILE A 51 -7.08 -7.48 9.98
N PHE A 52 -7.05 -7.07 8.71
CA PHE A 52 -6.39 -7.84 7.65
C PHE A 52 -4.99 -7.29 7.38
N VAL A 53 -3.98 -8.16 7.43
CA VAL A 53 -2.60 -7.85 7.01
C VAL A 53 -2.28 -8.66 5.75
N HIS A 54 -2.21 -7.99 4.61
CA HIS A 54 -2.05 -8.68 3.33
C HIS A 54 -1.47 -7.82 2.21
N ALA A 55 -0.42 -8.35 1.58
CA ALA A 55 0.47 -7.65 0.64
C ALA A 55 1.18 -6.44 1.26
N GLY A 56 2.19 -5.93 0.56
CA GLY A 56 2.98 -4.76 0.98
C GLY A 56 3.95 -4.31 -0.10
N PRO A 57 3.47 -3.88 -1.27
CA PRO A 57 4.33 -3.39 -2.33
C PRO A 57 4.96 -2.05 -1.94
N PHE A 58 6.13 -1.73 -2.49
CA PHE A 58 6.70 -0.40 -2.32
C PHE A 58 5.81 0.69 -2.92
N ALA A 59 5.83 1.86 -2.32
CA ALA A 59 5.05 3.01 -2.77
C ALA A 59 5.79 3.89 -3.80
N ASN A 60 7.08 3.65 -4.06
CA ASN A 60 7.86 4.40 -5.07
C ASN A 60 7.73 3.78 -6.48
N ILE A 61 8.09 2.49 -6.63
CA ILE A 61 8.05 1.74 -7.89
C ILE A 61 6.74 0.97 -8.11
N ALA A 62 5.88 0.91 -7.10
CA ALA A 62 4.53 0.34 -7.18
C ALA A 62 3.53 1.26 -6.45
N HIS A 63 2.34 0.74 -6.13
CA HIS A 63 1.20 1.55 -5.65
C HIS A 63 1.14 1.71 -4.13
N GLY A 64 1.91 0.94 -3.34
CA GLY A 64 2.06 1.24 -1.91
C GLY A 64 0.83 0.96 -1.03
N ASN A 65 -0.05 0.03 -1.41
CA ASN A 65 -1.23 -0.30 -0.62
C ASN A 65 -1.34 -1.80 -0.33
N SER A 66 -2.10 -2.13 0.71
CA SER A 66 -2.59 -3.49 0.95
C SER A 66 -3.43 -4.02 -0.22
N SER A 67 -3.64 -5.33 -0.27
CA SER A 67 -4.35 -5.96 -1.38
C SER A 67 -5.81 -5.51 -1.51
N ILE A 68 -6.31 -5.45 -2.75
CA ILE A 68 -7.74 -5.21 -3.04
C ILE A 68 -8.64 -6.33 -2.47
N ILE A 69 -8.12 -7.56 -2.39
CA ILE A 69 -8.86 -8.72 -1.87
C ILE A 69 -9.20 -8.51 -0.38
N ALA A 70 -8.24 -8.03 0.41
CA ALA A 70 -8.45 -7.71 1.82
C ALA A 70 -9.51 -6.62 2.01
N ASP A 71 -9.44 -5.52 1.27
CA ASP A 71 -10.43 -4.44 1.37
C ASP A 71 -11.83 -4.90 0.98
N LYS A 72 -11.96 -5.64 -0.13
CA LYS A 72 -13.27 -6.19 -0.58
C LYS A 72 -13.85 -7.18 0.42
N LEU A 73 -13.00 -8.00 1.05
CA LEU A 73 -13.43 -8.92 2.09
C LEU A 73 -13.88 -8.16 3.34
N ALA A 74 -13.09 -7.18 3.80
CA ALA A 74 -13.43 -6.33 4.93
C ALA A 74 -14.78 -5.61 4.74
N LEU A 75 -14.99 -4.99 3.57
CA LEU A 75 -16.23 -4.28 3.25
C LEU A 75 -17.46 -5.19 3.25
N LYS A 76 -17.29 -6.47 2.88
CA LYS A 76 -18.38 -7.46 2.96
C LYS A 76 -18.65 -7.91 4.40
N LEU A 77 -17.62 -8.04 5.23
CA LEU A 77 -17.73 -8.56 6.60
C LEU A 77 -18.19 -7.51 7.61
N VAL A 78 -17.85 -6.24 7.42
CA VAL A 78 -18.10 -5.18 8.41
C VAL A 78 -19.59 -4.83 8.59
N GLY A 79 -20.44 -5.22 7.63
CA GLY A 79 -21.88 -4.99 7.67
C GLY A 79 -22.30 -3.54 7.36
N LYS A 80 -23.61 -3.25 7.46
CA LYS A 80 -24.20 -1.97 7.02
C LYS A 80 -23.77 -0.75 7.83
N ASN A 81 -23.43 -0.94 9.10
CA ASN A 81 -23.09 0.14 10.04
C ASN A 81 -21.59 0.18 10.34
N GLY A 82 -20.80 -0.64 9.65
CA GLY A 82 -19.36 -0.76 9.85
C GLY A 82 -18.56 0.10 8.89
N TYR A 83 -17.29 0.31 9.22
CA TYR A 83 -16.34 1.05 8.39
C TYR A 83 -15.07 0.24 8.23
N VAL A 84 -14.44 0.37 7.05
CA VAL A 84 -13.12 -0.19 6.78
C VAL A 84 -12.14 0.96 6.68
N VAL A 85 -11.11 0.94 7.53
CA VAL A 85 -10.00 1.87 7.46
C VAL A 85 -8.83 1.15 6.79
N THR A 86 -8.24 1.79 5.77
CA THR A 86 -7.08 1.31 5.03
C THR A 86 -6.11 2.46 4.83
N GLU A 87 -4.86 2.18 4.50
CA GLU A 87 -3.81 3.19 4.37
C GLU A 87 -3.04 3.07 3.05
N ALA A 88 -2.26 4.12 2.77
CA ALA A 88 -1.35 4.19 1.65
C ALA A 88 0.04 4.62 2.15
N GLY A 89 1.09 4.00 1.62
CA GLY A 89 2.47 4.34 1.99
C GLY A 89 2.91 5.69 1.43
N PHE A 90 3.88 6.33 2.09
CA PHE A 90 4.33 7.72 1.85
C PHE A 90 3.24 8.77 2.11
N GLY A 91 3.53 10.03 1.74
CA GLY A 91 2.59 11.14 1.81
C GLY A 91 1.46 11.01 0.78
N SER A 92 0.49 11.92 0.88
CA SER A 92 -0.67 11.97 0.00
C SER A 92 -0.32 12.23 -1.47
N ASP A 93 0.83 12.85 -1.72
CA ASP A 93 1.40 13.14 -3.04
C ASP A 93 1.82 11.87 -3.80
N VAL A 94 2.06 10.76 -3.11
CA VAL A 94 2.45 9.49 -3.73
C VAL A 94 1.46 8.39 -3.38
N GLY A 95 1.22 8.13 -2.09
CA GLY A 95 0.40 7.02 -1.64
C GLY A 95 -1.07 7.20 -1.97
N LEU A 96 -1.63 8.36 -1.61
CA LEU A 96 -3.05 8.63 -1.81
C LEU A 96 -3.38 8.81 -3.31
N GLU A 97 -2.51 9.48 -4.07
CA GLU A 97 -2.64 9.58 -5.54
C GLU A 97 -2.75 8.18 -6.15
N LYS A 98 -1.78 7.29 -5.89
CA LYS A 98 -1.81 5.92 -6.43
C LYS A 98 -2.97 5.08 -5.89
N PHE A 99 -3.40 5.31 -4.65
CA PHE A 99 -4.60 4.67 -4.11
C PHE A 99 -5.83 5.04 -4.96
N CYS A 100 -6.04 6.32 -5.23
CA CYS A 100 -7.17 6.82 -6.02
C CYS A 100 -7.07 6.43 -7.50
N ASP A 101 -5.92 6.64 -8.12
CA ASP A 101 -5.76 6.53 -9.57
C ASP A 101 -5.45 5.12 -10.07
N ILE A 102 -4.88 4.26 -9.22
CA ILE A 102 -4.57 2.86 -9.56
C ILE A 102 -5.50 1.92 -8.82
N LYS A 103 -5.46 1.90 -7.48
CA LYS A 103 -6.14 0.88 -6.68
C LYS A 103 -7.66 1.01 -6.75
N CYS A 104 -8.22 2.21 -6.55
CA CYS A 104 -9.65 2.47 -6.66
C CYS A 104 -10.17 2.25 -8.09
N ARG A 105 -9.44 2.77 -9.10
CA ARG A 105 -9.78 2.57 -10.51
C ARG A 105 -9.83 1.08 -10.90
N TYR A 106 -8.84 0.28 -10.49
CA TYR A 106 -8.79 -1.15 -10.79
C TYR A 106 -9.81 -1.96 -9.96
N SER A 107 -10.03 -1.59 -8.70
CA SER A 107 -10.92 -2.34 -7.80
C SER A 107 -12.40 -2.01 -7.98
N GLY A 108 -12.72 -0.82 -8.48
CA GLY A 108 -14.06 -0.22 -8.47
C GLY A 108 -14.50 0.32 -7.10
N LEU A 109 -13.61 0.35 -6.11
CA LEU A 109 -13.91 0.88 -4.77
C LEU A 109 -13.74 2.40 -4.75
N VAL A 110 -14.60 3.08 -4.01
CA VAL A 110 -14.57 4.55 -3.85
C VAL A 110 -14.43 4.87 -2.37
N PRO A 111 -13.41 5.66 -1.96
CA PRO A 111 -13.27 6.08 -0.57
C PRO A 111 -14.37 7.08 -0.20
N ASN A 112 -14.98 6.90 0.97
CA ASN A 112 -16.01 7.82 1.47
C ASN A 112 -15.42 9.02 2.23
N ALA A 113 -14.23 8.86 2.80
CA ALA A 113 -13.51 9.89 3.53
C ALA A 113 -12.00 9.63 3.45
N VAL A 114 -11.21 10.68 3.66
CA VAL A 114 -9.74 10.63 3.72
C VAL A 114 -9.29 11.29 5.03
N VAL A 115 -8.36 10.65 5.74
CA VAL A 115 -7.71 11.20 6.92
C VAL A 115 -6.25 11.47 6.58
N ILE A 116 -5.82 12.74 6.68
CA ILE A 116 -4.43 13.14 6.47
C ILE A 116 -3.78 13.29 7.84
N VAL A 117 -2.79 12.44 8.12
CA VAL A 117 -2.05 12.48 9.38
C VAL A 117 -0.93 13.53 9.28
N ALA A 118 -0.89 14.46 10.23
CA ALA A 118 0.16 15.44 10.36
C ALA A 118 0.59 15.58 11.83
N THR A 119 1.84 15.99 12.06
CA THR A 119 2.36 16.26 13.39
C THR A 119 2.98 17.65 13.46
N ILE A 120 2.90 18.30 14.62
CA ILE A 120 3.48 19.65 14.82
C ILE A 120 4.98 19.66 14.47
N ARG A 121 5.71 18.59 14.83
CA ARG A 121 7.15 18.48 14.52
C ARG A 121 7.43 18.38 13.03
N ALA A 122 6.65 17.58 12.30
CA ALA A 122 6.77 17.48 10.84
C ALA A 122 6.49 18.84 10.18
N LEU A 123 5.45 19.55 10.64
CA LEU A 123 5.13 20.88 10.13
C LEU A 123 6.23 21.90 10.42
N LYS A 124 6.82 21.90 11.62
CA LYS A 124 7.99 22.75 11.96
C LYS A 124 9.19 22.44 11.07
N LEU A 125 9.48 21.18 10.79
CA LEU A 125 10.58 20.77 9.93
C LEU A 125 10.37 21.29 8.50
N HIS A 126 9.18 21.05 7.93
CA HIS A 126 8.83 21.56 6.60
C HIS A 126 8.70 23.09 6.55
N GLY A 127 8.46 23.74 7.70
CA GLY A 127 8.43 25.20 7.86
C GLY A 127 9.80 25.86 7.99
N GLY A 128 10.91 25.13 7.79
CA GLY A 128 12.27 25.67 7.88
C GLY A 128 12.96 25.46 9.23
N GLY A 129 12.43 24.57 10.08
CA GLY A 129 13.06 24.17 11.32
C GLY A 129 14.44 23.50 11.09
N PRO A 130 15.27 23.42 12.15
CA PRO A 130 16.63 22.87 12.04
C PRO A 130 16.63 21.40 11.59
N ASN A 131 17.63 21.00 10.81
CA ASN A 131 17.73 19.64 10.30
C ASN A 131 17.77 18.61 11.43
N ILE A 132 17.06 17.49 11.23
CA ILE A 132 17.04 16.37 12.16
C ILE A 132 18.01 15.31 11.64
N THR A 133 18.97 14.93 12.48
CA THR A 133 19.92 13.84 12.20
C THR A 133 19.55 12.61 13.02
N SER A 134 19.41 11.46 12.37
CA SER A 134 19.11 10.19 13.04
C SER A 134 20.14 9.87 14.14
N GLY A 135 19.65 9.56 15.34
CA GLY A 135 20.49 9.23 16.50
C GLY A 135 20.97 10.44 17.32
N ALA A 136 20.79 11.68 16.82
CA ALA A 136 21.05 12.88 17.60
C ALA A 136 19.82 13.27 18.47
N SER A 137 20.07 14.07 19.50
CA SER A 137 18.98 14.69 20.27
C SER A 137 18.19 15.66 19.41
N LEU A 138 16.87 15.69 19.59
CA LEU A 138 16.01 16.62 18.86
C LEU A 138 16.32 18.08 19.25
N PRO A 139 16.44 19.00 18.28
CA PRO A 139 16.53 20.43 18.56
C PRO A 139 15.37 20.95 19.42
N LYS A 140 15.63 22.00 20.21
CA LYS A 140 14.67 22.54 21.21
C LYS A 140 13.39 23.05 20.54
N GLU A 141 13.51 23.53 19.32
CA GLU A 141 12.42 24.02 18.48
C GLU A 141 11.34 22.94 18.24
N TYR A 142 11.70 21.65 18.29
CA TYR A 142 10.77 20.53 18.14
C TYR A 142 10.19 20.01 19.45
N THR A 143 10.71 20.45 20.60
CA THR A 143 10.27 20.02 21.94
C THR A 143 9.56 21.12 22.72
N GLN A 144 9.73 22.38 22.33
CA GLN A 144 9.10 23.54 22.94
C GLN A 144 8.00 24.12 22.03
N GLU A 145 6.91 24.59 22.63
CA GLU A 145 5.92 25.39 21.92
C GLU A 145 6.51 26.76 21.62
N VAL A 146 6.25 27.27 20.42
CA VAL A 146 6.64 28.63 20.05
C VAL A 146 5.48 29.51 20.47
N SER A 147 5.66 30.29 21.52
CA SER A 147 4.72 31.33 21.97
C SER A 147 4.64 32.47 20.97
#